data_AF-A0A1A9WKN2-F1
#
_entry.id   AF-A0A1A9WKN2-F1
#
_cell.length_a   1.000
_cell.length_b   1.000
_cell.length_c   1.000
_cell.angle_alpha   90.00
_cell.angle_beta   90.00
_cell.angle_gamma   90.00
#
_symmetry.space_group_name_H-M   'P 1'
#
loop_
_entity.id
_entity.type
_entity.pdbx_description
1 polymer ?
#
loop_
_entity_poly.entity_id
_entity_poly.type
_entity_poly.pdbx_seq_one_letter_code
_entity_poly.pdbx_strand_id
1 'polypeptide(L)'
;MRLIQCLRTKLKDFSNFPKEYIERSKKQVYYETPRAVNYLPRTVERKRYRYTTNRPWTGQFRQQNMPGTIRKKVFLTPIVEWGYFRGDRIEVLVGKDKGKQGFITQVIRERNWVICDGLNWHYRTIAAEAGFPGILVKSEAPLDVTKDIRLIDPSDLLGCEWEWRYTEEGEMVRVSTRTGRLIPIPESNNQTHDYRTKAAYIERAKDTPAAVVEEITFEAKLCTFEMDIMNEMGIKEERIPKKTYWY
;
A
#
# COMPACT_ATOMS: atom_id res chain seq x y z
N MET A 1 5.89 -18.32 22.35
CA MET A 1 6.59 -17.15 21.77
C MET A 1 6.25 -16.98 20.28
N ARG A 2 5.09 -16.40 19.93
CA ARG A 2 4.76 -16.02 18.53
C ARG A 2 3.91 -14.74 18.48
N LEU A 3 4.30 -13.72 19.24
CA LEU A 3 3.61 -12.42 19.27
C LEU A 3 4.39 -11.28 18.61
N ILE A 4 5.63 -11.52 18.13
CA ILE A 4 6.52 -10.44 17.66
C ILE A 4 6.60 -10.34 16.12
N GLN A 5 6.02 -11.29 15.36
CA GLN A 5 6.04 -11.22 13.89
C GLN A 5 4.98 -10.29 13.27
N CYS A 6 4.00 -9.81 14.05
CA CYS A 6 2.95 -8.91 13.52
C CYS A 6 3.36 -7.43 13.42
N LEU A 7 4.55 -7.03 13.90
CA LEU A 7 4.99 -5.64 13.82
C LEU A 7 5.82 -5.32 12.56
N ARG A 8 6.16 -6.31 11.72
CA ARG A 8 6.98 -6.11 10.51
C ARG A 8 6.21 -5.74 9.22
N THR A 9 4.89 -5.55 9.29
CA THR A 9 4.05 -5.29 8.10
C THR A 9 3.22 -4.01 8.19
N LYS A 10 3.73 -2.97 8.88
CA LYS A 10 3.18 -1.61 8.79
C LYS A 10 3.77 -0.78 7.63
N LEU A 11 4.41 -1.40 6.64
CA LEU A 11 4.54 -0.75 5.34
C LEU A 11 3.16 -0.77 4.69
N LYS A 12 2.37 0.29 4.92
CA LYS A 12 1.23 0.61 4.07
C LYS A 12 1.80 0.86 2.68
N ASP A 13 1.83 -0.16 1.84
CA ASP A 13 2.34 -0.08 0.44
C ASP A 13 1.68 1.05 -0.35
N PHE A 14 0.47 1.42 0.07
CA PHE A 14 -0.24 2.61 -0.33
C PHE A 14 -0.71 3.27 0.98
N SER A 15 -0.03 4.33 1.42
CA SER A 15 -0.34 5.05 2.67
C SER A 15 -1.81 5.49 2.78
N ASN A 16 -2.50 5.53 1.63
CA ASN A 16 -3.79 6.20 1.48
C ASN A 16 -5.01 5.29 1.64
N PHE A 17 -4.85 3.97 1.46
CA PHE A 17 -5.97 3.03 1.51
C PHE A 17 -5.65 1.84 2.41
N PRO A 18 -6.63 1.36 3.20
CA PRO A 18 -6.48 0.10 3.91
C PRO A 18 -6.12 -1.02 2.94
N LYS A 19 -5.15 -1.86 3.31
CA LYS A 19 -4.73 -3.02 2.48
C LYS A 19 -5.92 -3.90 2.10
N GLU A 20 -6.82 -4.12 3.04
CA GLU A 20 -8.06 -4.89 2.84
C GLU A 20 -8.97 -4.27 1.78
N TYR A 21 -9.08 -2.94 1.71
CA TYR A 21 -9.85 -2.27 0.68
C TYR A 21 -9.26 -2.54 -0.70
N ILE A 22 -7.94 -2.44 -0.84
CA ILE A 22 -7.24 -2.70 -2.10
C ILE A 22 -7.41 -4.16 -2.52
N GLU A 23 -7.24 -5.10 -1.58
CA GLU A 23 -7.42 -6.52 -1.82
C GLU A 23 -8.86 -6.84 -2.25
N ARG A 24 -9.85 -6.31 -1.54
CA ARG A 24 -11.28 -6.44 -1.88
C ARG A 24 -11.60 -5.84 -3.24
N SER A 25 -11.07 -4.66 -3.54
CA SER A 25 -11.35 -3.95 -4.79
C SER A 25 -10.79 -4.66 -6.03
N LYS A 26 -9.62 -5.31 -5.90
CA LYS A 26 -8.99 -6.06 -6.98
C LYS A 26 -9.40 -7.53 -7.02
N LYS A 27 -10.03 -8.07 -5.96
CA LYS A 27 -10.43 -9.47 -5.85
C LYS A 27 -11.29 -9.86 -7.06
N GLN A 28 -10.87 -10.90 -7.78
CA GLN A 28 -11.64 -11.51 -8.84
C GLN A 28 -11.93 -12.96 -8.46
N VAL A 29 -13.20 -13.22 -8.18
CA VAL A 29 -13.72 -14.54 -7.83
C VAL A 29 -14.34 -15.17 -9.07
N TYR A 30 -13.86 -16.34 -9.45
CA TYR A 30 -14.44 -17.12 -10.55
C TYR A 30 -15.53 -18.06 -10.05
N TYR A 31 -15.33 -18.61 -8.85
CA TYR A 31 -16.28 -19.52 -8.22
C TYR A 31 -16.17 -19.41 -6.70
N GLU A 32 -17.30 -19.37 -6.02
CA GLU A 32 -17.41 -19.50 -4.57
C GLU A 32 -18.45 -20.57 -4.26
N THR A 33 -18.13 -21.46 -3.32
CA THR A 33 -19.09 -22.46 -2.84
C THR A 33 -20.29 -21.76 -2.18
N PRO A 34 -21.52 -22.28 -2.36
CA PRO A 34 -22.69 -21.77 -1.68
C PRO A 34 -22.51 -21.73 -0.15
N ARG A 35 -23.09 -20.73 0.51
CA ARG A 35 -23.11 -20.63 1.97
C ARG A 35 -24.18 -21.56 2.54
N ALA A 36 -23.89 -22.85 2.57
CA ALA A 36 -24.73 -23.88 3.17
C ALA A 36 -23.90 -24.90 3.96
N VAL A 37 -24.52 -25.52 4.97
CA VAL A 37 -23.86 -26.40 5.95
C VAL A 37 -23.06 -27.53 5.30
N ASN A 38 -23.55 -28.05 4.16
CA ASN A 38 -22.94 -29.17 3.46
C ASN A 38 -21.73 -28.78 2.58
N TYR A 39 -21.43 -27.49 2.42
CA TYR A 39 -20.34 -27.02 1.58
C TYR A 39 -19.20 -26.48 2.44
N LEU A 40 -18.00 -27.00 2.20
CA LEU A 40 -16.79 -26.38 2.71
C LEU A 40 -16.58 -25.02 2.02
N PRO A 41 -16.22 -23.96 2.74
CA PRO A 41 -15.95 -22.65 2.15
C PRO A 41 -14.71 -22.75 1.25
N ARG A 42 -14.93 -22.80 -0.08
CA ARG A 42 -13.87 -22.80 -1.09
C ARG A 42 -14.11 -21.69 -2.10
N THR A 43 -13.04 -21.01 -2.43
CA THR A 43 -13.05 -19.91 -3.40
C THR A 43 -11.98 -20.16 -4.46
N VAL A 44 -12.39 -20.15 -5.72
CA VAL A 44 -11.50 -20.12 -6.87
C VAL A 44 -11.36 -18.68 -7.31
N GLU A 45 -10.25 -18.06 -6.95
CA GLU A 45 -9.95 -16.66 -7.23
C GLU A 45 -8.68 -16.49 -8.06
N ARG A 46 -8.57 -15.33 -8.70
CA ARG A 46 -7.35 -14.93 -9.39
C ARG A 46 -6.25 -14.60 -8.38
N LYS A 47 -5.18 -15.38 -8.42
CA LYS A 47 -3.98 -15.14 -7.60
C LYS A 47 -2.92 -14.28 -8.30
N ARG A 48 -2.88 -14.29 -9.63
CA ARG A 48 -1.83 -13.65 -10.44
C ARG A 48 -2.40 -12.46 -11.23
N TYR A 49 -2.06 -11.26 -10.80
CA TYR A 49 -2.40 -10.02 -11.47
C TYR A 49 -1.19 -9.48 -12.23
N ARG A 50 -1.42 -8.84 -13.38
CA ARG A 50 -0.40 -8.06 -14.07
C ARG A 50 -0.47 -6.62 -13.57
N TYR A 51 0.48 -6.28 -12.70
CA TYR A 51 0.68 -4.91 -12.25
C TYR A 51 1.28 -4.04 -13.36
N THR A 52 0.67 -2.88 -13.54
CA THR A 52 1.01 -1.83 -14.52
C THR A 52 1.09 -0.49 -13.78
N THR A 53 1.12 0.63 -14.50
CA THR A 53 1.07 1.97 -13.92
C THR A 53 -0.26 2.28 -13.21
N ASN A 54 -1.35 1.61 -13.60
CA ASN A 54 -2.66 1.80 -12.99
C ASN A 54 -2.73 1.18 -11.60
N ARG A 55 -3.35 1.91 -10.65
CA ARG A 55 -3.52 1.43 -9.27
C ARG A 55 -4.47 0.23 -9.20
N PRO A 56 -4.25 -0.76 -8.32
CA PRO A 56 -5.02 -2.00 -8.30
C PRO A 56 -6.54 -1.85 -8.09
N TRP A 57 -6.97 -0.76 -7.44
CA TRP A 57 -8.38 -0.46 -7.16
C TRP A 57 -9.10 0.29 -8.30
N THR A 58 -8.42 0.57 -9.42
CA THR A 58 -8.99 1.33 -10.54
C THR A 58 -9.69 0.44 -11.57
N GLY A 59 -10.66 1.01 -12.28
CA GLY A 59 -11.36 0.33 -13.39
C GLY A 59 -10.41 -0.05 -14.52
N GLN A 60 -9.42 0.78 -14.84
CA GLN A 60 -8.42 0.53 -15.88
C GLN A 60 -7.55 -0.69 -15.52
N PHE A 61 -7.17 -0.84 -14.26
CA PHE A 61 -6.45 -2.03 -13.79
C PHE A 61 -7.30 -3.30 -13.96
N ARG A 62 -8.60 -3.22 -13.65
CA ARG A 62 -9.56 -4.33 -13.85
C ARG A 62 -9.71 -4.67 -15.33
N GLN A 63 -9.84 -3.68 -16.20
CA GLN A 63 -9.90 -3.88 -17.67
C GLN A 63 -8.63 -4.57 -18.21
N GLN A 64 -7.46 -4.14 -17.74
CA GLN A 64 -6.19 -4.77 -18.14
C GLN A 64 -6.01 -6.20 -17.61
N ASN A 65 -6.75 -6.57 -16.56
CA ASN A 65 -6.74 -7.88 -15.92
C ASN A 65 -8.12 -8.54 -16.00
N MET A 66 -8.82 -8.44 -17.14
CA MET A 66 -10.14 -9.05 -17.30
C MET A 66 -10.15 -10.55 -16.99
N PRO A 67 -11.26 -11.10 -16.46
CA PRO A 67 -11.45 -12.54 -16.34
C PRO A 67 -11.11 -13.28 -17.64
N GLY A 68 -10.46 -14.44 -17.53
CA GLY A 68 -10.03 -15.24 -18.70
C GLY A 68 -8.69 -14.81 -19.31
N THR A 69 -8.16 -13.62 -18.99
CA THR A 69 -6.83 -13.22 -19.49
C THR A 69 -5.70 -13.96 -18.79
N ILE A 70 -4.97 -14.80 -19.53
CA ILE A 70 -3.77 -15.50 -19.07
C ILE A 70 -2.54 -14.83 -19.67
N ARG A 71 -1.59 -14.41 -18.81
CA ARG A 71 -0.34 -13.77 -19.23
C ARG A 71 0.85 -14.45 -18.57
N LYS A 72 2.00 -14.44 -19.26
CA LYS A 72 3.27 -14.93 -18.70
C LYS A 72 3.63 -14.10 -17.45
N LYS A 73 4.16 -14.78 -16.43
CA LYS A 73 4.66 -14.11 -15.21
C LYS A 73 5.86 -13.24 -15.59
N VAL A 74 5.90 -12.02 -15.07
CA VAL A 74 7.12 -11.22 -15.13
C VAL A 74 7.98 -11.55 -13.93
N PHE A 75 9.22 -11.92 -14.20
CA PHE A 75 10.23 -12.14 -13.18
C PHE A 75 10.84 -10.80 -12.78
N LEU A 76 11.03 -10.64 -11.47
CA LEU A 76 11.52 -9.42 -10.86
C LEU A 76 12.66 -9.81 -9.93
N THR A 77 13.62 -8.91 -9.78
CA THR A 77 14.65 -8.98 -8.75
C THR A 77 13.97 -8.79 -7.39
N PRO A 78 14.05 -9.77 -6.47
CA PRO A 78 13.43 -9.61 -5.16
C PRO A 78 14.19 -8.55 -4.36
N ILE A 79 13.47 -7.51 -3.92
CA ILE A 79 14.01 -6.47 -3.04
C ILE A 79 13.54 -6.79 -1.63
N VAL A 80 14.49 -7.06 -0.73
CA VAL A 80 14.20 -7.37 0.68
C VAL A 80 13.77 -6.11 1.41
N GLU A 81 14.59 -5.07 1.32
CA GLU A 81 14.38 -3.79 2.00
C GLU A 81 14.14 -2.69 0.96
N TRP A 82 12.96 -2.08 1.03
CA TRP A 82 12.55 -1.09 0.06
C TRP A 82 12.91 0.31 0.56
N GLY A 83 13.68 1.07 -0.22
CA GLY A 83 14.19 2.39 0.21
C GLY A 83 13.80 3.56 -0.69
N TYR A 84 12.77 3.45 -1.52
CA TYR A 84 12.32 4.54 -2.41
C TYR A 84 10.88 4.94 -2.13
N PHE A 85 10.66 6.17 -1.71
CA PHE A 85 9.39 6.68 -1.24
C PHE A 85 8.89 7.83 -2.10
N ARG A 86 7.58 8.11 -2.00
CA ARG A 86 6.96 9.18 -2.76
C ARG A 86 7.54 10.53 -2.32
N GLY A 87 8.06 11.27 -3.29
CA GLY A 87 8.70 12.58 -3.17
C GLY A 87 10.18 12.53 -2.82
N ASP A 88 10.81 11.35 -2.84
CA ASP A 88 12.26 11.28 -2.83
C ASP A 88 12.82 11.97 -4.07
N ARG A 89 13.96 12.63 -3.90
CA ARG A 89 14.74 13.14 -5.02
C ARG A 89 15.66 12.06 -5.55
N ILE A 90 15.60 11.85 -6.86
CA ILE A 90 16.38 10.84 -7.55
C ILE A 90 17.11 11.41 -8.77
N GLU A 91 18.16 10.73 -9.17
CA GLU A 91 18.88 10.96 -10.43
C GLU A 91 18.66 9.77 -11.37
N VAL A 92 18.44 10.04 -12.66
CA VAL A 92 18.26 9.02 -13.69
C VAL A 92 19.61 8.63 -14.30
N LEU A 93 19.92 7.34 -14.31
CA LEU A 93 21.18 6.79 -14.81
C LEU A 93 21.15 6.41 -16.30
N VAL A 94 19.97 6.06 -16.83
CA VAL A 94 19.81 5.48 -18.16
C VAL A 94 18.67 6.15 -18.91
N GLY A 95 18.78 6.20 -20.24
CA GLY A 95 17.73 6.68 -21.13
C GLY A 95 17.88 8.14 -21.55
N LYS A 96 16.81 8.71 -22.11
CA LYS A 96 16.79 10.06 -22.70
C LYS A 96 17.10 11.16 -21.68
N ASP A 97 16.69 10.96 -20.44
CA ASP A 97 16.81 11.94 -19.36
C ASP A 97 17.96 11.61 -18.39
N LYS A 98 18.99 10.91 -18.86
CA LYS A 98 20.18 10.57 -18.06
C LYS A 98 20.83 11.82 -17.46
N GLY A 99 21.18 11.74 -16.18
CA GLY A 99 21.80 12.82 -15.39
C GLY A 99 20.80 13.88 -14.89
N LYS A 100 19.54 13.84 -15.32
CA LYS A 100 18.52 14.73 -14.78
C LYS A 100 18.03 14.22 -13.43
N GLN A 101 17.64 15.17 -12.61
CA GLN A 101 17.10 14.94 -11.29
C GLN A 101 15.59 15.20 -11.30
N GLY A 102 14.86 14.47 -10.47
CA GLY A 102 13.41 14.64 -10.33
C GLY A 102 12.89 14.05 -9.03
N PHE A 103 11.59 14.20 -8.81
CA PHE A 103 10.91 13.68 -7.63
C PHE A 103 10.04 12.49 -7.97
N ILE A 104 10.01 11.49 -7.08
CA ILE A 104 9.14 10.32 -7.25
C ILE A 104 7.67 10.73 -7.00
N THR A 105 6.80 10.58 -8.00
CA THR A 105 5.36 10.85 -7.86
C THR A 105 4.59 9.62 -7.40
N GLN A 106 4.97 8.44 -7.90
CA GLN A 106 4.30 7.18 -7.61
C GLN A 106 5.29 6.02 -7.51
N VAL A 107 5.09 5.18 -6.51
CA VAL A 107 5.83 3.93 -6.30
C VAL A 107 4.92 2.73 -6.61
N ILE A 108 5.47 1.71 -7.28
CA ILE A 108 4.82 0.46 -7.65
C ILE A 108 5.76 -0.70 -7.29
N ARG A 109 5.63 -1.19 -6.05
CA ARG A 109 6.53 -2.20 -5.47
C ARG A 109 6.42 -3.55 -6.19
N GLU A 110 5.24 -3.91 -6.70
CA GLU A 110 4.99 -5.19 -7.36
C GLU A 110 5.73 -5.34 -8.69
N ARG A 111 6.33 -4.27 -9.22
CA ARG A 111 7.12 -4.25 -10.45
C ARG A 111 8.50 -3.62 -10.27
N ASN A 112 8.89 -3.27 -9.04
CA ASN A 112 10.08 -2.46 -8.73
C ASN A 112 10.14 -1.17 -9.55
N TRP A 113 8.98 -0.53 -9.74
CA TRP A 113 8.85 0.64 -10.59
C TRP A 113 8.58 1.90 -9.79
N VAL A 114 9.14 3.00 -10.28
CA VAL A 114 8.81 4.34 -9.84
C VAL A 114 8.48 5.22 -11.02
N ILE A 115 7.55 6.15 -10.81
CA ILE A 115 7.20 7.19 -11.78
C ILE A 115 7.73 8.49 -11.20
N CYS A 116 8.39 9.27 -12.06
CA CYS A 116 9.14 10.46 -11.64
C CYS A 116 8.61 11.66 -12.41
N ASP A 117 8.43 12.78 -11.72
CA ASP A 117 7.82 13.98 -12.27
C ASP A 117 8.63 14.53 -13.45
N GLY A 118 7.99 14.70 -14.61
CA GLY A 118 8.62 15.30 -15.79
C GLY A 118 9.80 14.53 -16.40
N LEU A 119 10.05 13.29 -15.97
CA LEU A 119 11.16 12.45 -16.46
C LEU A 119 10.66 11.19 -17.15
N ASN A 120 11.43 10.70 -18.14
CA ASN A 120 11.14 9.50 -18.90
C ASN A 120 9.70 9.46 -19.44
N TRP A 121 9.25 10.56 -20.04
CA TRP A 121 7.87 10.72 -20.51
C TRP A 121 7.75 10.49 -22.02
N HIS A 122 6.53 10.14 -22.45
CA HIS A 122 6.13 10.02 -23.85
C HIS A 122 4.83 10.80 -24.09
N TYR A 123 4.56 11.15 -25.34
CA TYR A 123 3.28 11.76 -25.71
C TYR A 123 2.22 10.66 -25.89
N ARG A 124 1.03 10.88 -25.34
CA ARG A 124 -0.15 10.05 -25.58
C ARG A 124 -1.37 10.93 -25.82
N THR A 125 -2.24 10.51 -26.71
CA THR A 125 -3.53 11.17 -26.94
C THR A 125 -4.55 10.62 -25.95
N ILE A 126 -5.35 11.51 -25.35
CA ILE A 126 -6.40 11.17 -24.39
C ILE A 126 -7.74 11.71 -24.92
N ALA A 127 -8.84 11.02 -24.57
CA ALA A 127 -10.22 11.40 -24.90
C ALA A 127 -10.46 11.59 -26.41
N ALA A 128 -9.88 10.73 -27.25
CA ALA A 128 -10.18 10.71 -28.68
C ALA A 128 -11.57 10.09 -28.91
N GLU A 129 -12.43 10.80 -29.63
CA GLU A 129 -13.81 10.40 -29.94
C GLU A 129 -14.14 10.69 -31.41
N ALA A 130 -15.27 10.18 -31.89
CA ALA A 130 -15.73 10.47 -33.24
C ALA A 130 -16.03 11.97 -33.39
N GLY A 131 -15.21 12.71 -34.14
CA GLY A 131 -15.33 14.16 -34.32
C GLY A 131 -14.40 15.00 -33.45
N PHE A 132 -13.66 14.39 -32.51
CA PHE A 132 -12.65 15.08 -31.71
C PHE A 132 -11.31 14.31 -31.74
N PRO A 133 -10.23 14.92 -32.27
CA PRO A 133 -8.95 14.23 -32.43
C PRO A 133 -8.26 13.85 -31.10
N GLY A 134 -8.78 14.32 -29.96
CA GLY A 134 -8.20 14.09 -28.64
C GLY A 134 -7.15 15.14 -28.27
N ILE A 135 -6.72 15.11 -27.00
CA ILE A 135 -5.71 16.03 -26.46
C ILE A 135 -4.38 15.28 -26.32
N LEU A 136 -3.30 15.85 -26.85
CA LEU A 136 -1.95 15.33 -26.68
C LEU A 136 -1.43 15.69 -25.29
N VAL A 137 -1.13 14.69 -24.48
CA VAL A 137 -0.65 14.86 -23.09
C VAL A 137 0.69 14.15 -22.93
N LYS A 138 1.58 14.74 -22.13
CA LYS A 138 2.83 14.09 -21.69
C LYS A 138 2.48 13.13 -20.56
N SER A 139 2.84 11.86 -20.73
CA SER A 139 2.66 10.82 -19.72
C SER A 139 4.02 10.27 -19.34
N GLU A 140 4.33 10.29 -18.06
CA GLU A 140 5.53 9.69 -17.52
C GLU A 140 5.49 8.17 -17.69
N ALA A 141 6.63 7.57 -18.01
CA ALA A 141 6.83 6.13 -18.04
C ALA A 141 7.58 5.68 -16.78
N PRO A 142 7.30 4.45 -16.29
CA PRO A 142 7.97 3.94 -15.11
C PRO A 142 9.47 3.68 -15.38
N LEU A 143 10.28 3.89 -14.35
CA LEU A 143 11.71 3.55 -14.29
C LEU A 143 11.91 2.40 -13.30
N ASP A 144 12.86 1.51 -13.59
CA ASP A 144 13.25 0.42 -12.69
C ASP A 144 14.16 0.93 -11.58
N VAL A 145 13.76 0.68 -10.34
CA VAL A 145 14.45 1.10 -9.13
C VAL A 145 15.85 0.51 -8.99
N THR A 146 16.08 -0.68 -9.56
CA THR A 146 17.35 -1.40 -9.38
C THR A 146 18.44 -0.99 -10.35
N LYS A 147 18.08 -0.45 -11.51
CA LYS A 147 19.03 -0.21 -12.61
C LYS A 147 19.02 1.22 -13.13
N ASP A 148 17.85 1.86 -13.14
CA ASP A 148 17.68 3.08 -13.92
C ASP A 148 17.86 4.35 -13.08
N ILE A 149 17.84 4.25 -11.74
CA ILE A 149 17.82 5.41 -10.85
C ILE A 149 18.71 5.25 -9.61
N ARG A 150 19.07 6.38 -8.99
CA ARG A 150 19.71 6.46 -7.67
C ARG A 150 19.05 7.54 -6.81
N LEU A 151 19.09 7.35 -5.49
CA LEU A 151 18.76 8.43 -4.55
C LEU A 151 19.80 9.53 -4.64
N ILE A 152 19.39 10.75 -4.32
CA ILE A 152 20.28 11.90 -4.24
C ILE A 152 20.60 12.19 -2.79
N ASP A 153 21.88 12.43 -2.53
CA ASP A 153 22.33 12.88 -1.23
C ASP A 153 21.92 14.36 -1.01
N PRO A 154 21.23 14.70 0.09
CA PRO A 154 20.82 16.08 0.37
C PRO A 154 22.01 17.05 0.53
N SER A 155 23.22 16.53 0.68
CA SER A 155 24.45 17.27 0.99
C SER A 155 25.09 17.97 -0.19
N ASP A 156 25.27 17.20 -1.27
CA ASP A 156 26.01 17.59 -2.46
C ASP A 156 25.17 17.46 -3.72
N LEU A 157 23.93 16.98 -3.58
CA LEU A 157 22.96 16.85 -4.66
C LEU A 157 23.43 15.91 -5.79
N LEU A 158 24.32 14.98 -5.49
CA LEU A 158 24.77 13.95 -6.43
C LEU A 158 24.09 12.61 -6.14
N GLY A 159 23.86 11.81 -7.18
CA GLY A 159 23.39 10.44 -7.03
C GLY A 159 24.33 9.60 -6.16
N CYS A 160 23.79 8.94 -5.15
CA CYS A 160 24.54 8.14 -4.20
C CYS A 160 23.94 6.74 -4.05
N GLU A 161 24.80 5.81 -3.62
CA GLU A 161 24.35 4.54 -3.08
C GLU A 161 23.91 4.75 -1.62
N TRP A 162 22.98 3.91 -1.17
CA TRP A 162 22.37 4.03 0.13
C TRP A 162 22.23 2.67 0.79
N GLU A 163 22.22 2.66 2.12
CA GLU A 163 21.98 1.48 2.94
C GLU A 163 21.11 1.80 4.14
N TRP A 164 20.43 0.80 4.69
CA TRP A 164 19.70 0.95 5.95
C TRP A 164 20.66 0.81 7.12
N ARG A 165 20.60 1.78 8.04
CA ARG A 165 21.29 1.73 9.34
C ARG A 165 20.30 2.03 10.46
N TYR A 166 20.65 1.65 11.68
CA TYR A 166 19.92 2.04 12.87
C TYR A 166 20.60 3.23 13.53
N THR A 167 19.81 4.21 13.97
CA THR A 167 20.29 5.30 14.84
C THR A 167 20.51 4.79 16.26
N GLU A 168 21.13 5.62 17.10
CA GLU A 168 21.31 5.33 18.54
C GLU A 168 19.97 5.15 19.26
N GLU A 169 18.92 5.82 18.76
CA GLU A 169 17.53 5.72 19.25
C GLU A 169 16.82 4.44 18.78
N GLY A 170 17.46 3.64 17.91
CA GLY A 170 16.91 2.41 17.34
C GLY A 170 16.00 2.63 16.14
N GLU A 171 15.94 3.84 15.58
CA GLU A 171 15.18 4.11 14.36
C GLU A 171 15.92 3.67 13.11
N MET A 172 15.21 3.03 12.18
CA MET A 172 15.80 2.57 10.93
C MET A 172 15.78 3.70 9.89
N VAL A 173 16.96 4.12 9.46
CA VAL A 173 17.17 5.29 8.60
C VAL A 173 18.02 4.94 7.40
N ARG A 174 17.76 5.62 6.27
CA ARG A 174 18.59 5.48 5.07
C ARG A 174 19.82 6.36 5.19
N VAL A 175 20.99 5.82 4.92
CA VAL A 175 22.27 6.53 5.00
C VAL A 175 22.97 6.45 3.66
N SER A 176 23.47 7.58 3.16
CA SER A 176 24.33 7.64 1.98
C SER A 176 25.67 6.97 2.28
N THR A 177 26.06 5.98 1.49
CA THR A 177 27.33 5.25 1.70
C THR A 177 28.54 6.16 1.49
N ARG A 178 28.38 7.20 0.66
CA ARG A 178 29.47 8.10 0.25
C ARG A 178 29.77 9.20 1.28
N THR A 179 28.74 9.87 1.79
CA THR A 179 28.91 10.98 2.76
C THR A 179 28.61 10.58 4.20
N GLY A 180 27.99 9.41 4.40
CA GLY A 180 27.51 8.98 5.71
C GLY A 180 26.29 9.76 6.23
N ARG A 181 25.70 10.65 5.43
CA ARG A 181 24.55 11.45 5.85
C ARG A 181 23.22 10.73 5.67
N LEU A 182 22.29 11.08 6.54
CA LEU A 182 20.94 10.54 6.59
C LEU A 182 20.09 11.09 5.44
N ILE A 183 19.38 10.21 4.74
CA ILE A 183 18.40 10.54 3.70
C ILE A 183 17.00 10.36 4.31
N PRO A 184 16.34 11.45 4.76
CA PRO A 184 15.08 11.36 5.47
C PRO A 184 13.98 10.85 4.54
N ILE A 185 12.98 10.17 5.11
CA ILE A 185 11.76 9.84 4.36
C ILE A 185 10.96 11.14 4.17
N PRO A 186 10.62 11.52 2.94
CA PRO A 186 9.93 12.78 2.68
C PRO A 186 8.49 12.72 3.19
N GLU A 187 8.00 13.86 3.71
CA GLU A 187 6.64 13.97 4.26
C GLU A 187 5.55 13.69 3.22
N SER A 188 5.86 13.85 1.93
CA SER A 188 4.98 13.46 0.82
C SER A 188 4.63 11.98 0.79
N ASN A 189 5.42 11.11 1.43
CA ASN A 189 5.10 9.71 1.58
C ASN A 189 3.92 9.48 2.55
N ASN A 190 3.78 10.36 3.55
CA ASN A 190 2.72 10.31 4.56
C ASN A 190 1.40 10.93 4.06
N GLN A 191 1.43 11.64 2.93
CA GLN A 191 0.23 12.22 2.30
C GLN A 191 -0.76 11.14 1.89
N THR A 192 -2.00 11.28 2.35
CA THR A 192 -3.14 10.41 2.02
C THR A 192 -3.84 10.89 0.74
N HIS A 193 -4.81 10.12 0.23
CA HIS A 193 -5.60 10.52 -0.95
C HIS A 193 -6.46 11.74 -0.61
N ASP A 194 -6.99 11.75 0.61
CA ASP A 194 -7.91 12.77 1.08
C ASP A 194 -7.18 13.97 1.73
N TYR A 195 -6.01 13.74 2.33
CA TYR A 195 -5.33 14.74 3.16
C TYR A 195 -3.84 14.83 2.87
N ARG A 196 -3.34 16.08 2.82
CA ARG A 196 -1.91 16.37 2.68
C ARG A 196 -1.16 16.20 4.01
N THR A 197 -1.76 16.59 5.12
CA THR A 197 -1.16 16.44 6.46
C THR A 197 -2.24 16.02 7.46
N LYS A 198 -1.85 15.30 8.50
CA LYS A 198 -2.76 14.91 9.59
C LYS A 198 -3.38 16.14 10.28
N ALA A 199 -2.61 17.21 10.43
CA ALA A 199 -3.05 18.45 11.07
C ALA A 199 -4.10 19.23 10.27
N ALA A 200 -4.21 19.00 8.95
CA ALA A 200 -5.22 19.63 8.11
C ALA A 200 -6.59 18.92 8.18
N TYR A 201 -6.70 17.85 8.99
CA TYR A 201 -7.95 17.12 9.16
C TYR A 201 -8.97 17.96 9.93
N ILE A 202 -10.19 18.06 9.40
CA ILE A 202 -11.33 18.68 10.07
C ILE A 202 -12.29 17.56 10.45
N GLU A 203 -12.58 17.46 11.75
CA GLU A 203 -13.51 16.48 12.29
C GLU A 203 -14.92 16.67 11.71
N ARG A 204 -15.53 15.56 11.28
CA ARG A 204 -16.90 15.53 10.77
C ARG A 204 -17.85 15.04 11.85
N ALA A 205 -19.14 15.30 11.66
CA ALA A 205 -20.20 14.90 12.61
C ALA A 205 -20.28 13.39 12.91
N LYS A 206 -19.73 12.52 12.06
CA LYS A 206 -19.71 11.06 12.24
C LYS A 206 -18.36 10.52 12.70
N ASP A 207 -17.40 11.39 12.95
CA ASP A 207 -16.07 10.99 13.39
C ASP A 207 -16.01 10.98 14.91
N THR A 208 -15.30 10.01 15.48
CA THR A 208 -15.07 9.94 16.92
C THR A 208 -13.92 10.88 17.30
N PRO A 209 -14.12 11.82 18.25
CA PRO A 209 -13.06 12.74 18.67
C PRO A 209 -11.95 12.00 19.40
N ALA A 210 -10.72 12.52 19.33
CA ALA A 210 -9.54 11.86 19.90
C ALA A 210 -9.68 11.57 21.40
N ALA A 211 -10.28 12.49 22.16
CA ALA A 211 -10.47 12.33 23.60
C ALA A 211 -11.31 11.09 23.97
N VAL A 212 -12.33 10.75 23.17
CA VAL A 212 -13.19 9.58 23.41
C VAL A 212 -12.47 8.28 23.00
N VAL A 213 -11.59 8.33 21.99
CA VAL A 213 -10.85 7.15 21.52
C VAL A 213 -9.69 6.79 22.46
N GLU A 214 -9.07 7.80 23.08
CA GLU A 214 -7.95 7.61 24.02
C GLU A 214 -8.41 7.19 25.43
N GLU A 215 -9.71 7.31 25.72
CA GLU A 215 -10.30 6.86 26.98
C GLU A 215 -10.17 5.33 27.13
N ILE A 216 -9.45 4.89 28.16
CA ILE A 216 -9.26 3.47 28.46
C ILE A 216 -10.49 2.97 29.21
N THR A 217 -11.43 2.37 28.47
CA THR A 217 -12.67 1.78 29.02
C THR A 217 -12.58 0.27 29.28
N PHE A 218 -11.50 -0.37 28.81
CA PHE A 218 -11.37 -1.83 28.93
C PHE A 218 -10.93 -2.26 30.33
N GLU A 219 -11.78 -3.02 31.00
CA GLU A 219 -11.48 -3.69 32.26
C GLU A 219 -11.27 -5.19 32.05
N ALA A 220 -10.12 -5.72 32.48
CA ALA A 220 -9.82 -7.14 32.35
C ALA A 220 -10.61 -7.97 33.38
N LYS A 221 -11.69 -8.62 32.93
CA LYS A 221 -12.51 -9.54 33.73
C LYS A 221 -12.31 -11.00 33.31
N LEU A 222 -12.56 -11.93 34.23
CA LEU A 222 -12.53 -13.39 33.96
C LEU A 222 -13.87 -13.91 33.42
N CYS A 223 -14.42 -13.22 32.42
CA CYS A 223 -15.66 -13.61 31.73
C CYS A 223 -15.52 -13.39 30.23
N THR A 224 -16.38 -14.01 29.42
CA THR A 224 -16.42 -13.72 27.97
C THR A 224 -17.17 -12.41 27.71
N PHE A 225 -17.00 -11.86 26.51
CA PHE A 225 -17.70 -10.64 26.09
C PHE A 225 -19.22 -10.78 26.20
N GLU A 226 -19.76 -11.95 25.81
CA GLU A 226 -21.18 -12.24 25.87
C GLU A 226 -21.68 -12.30 27.31
N MET A 227 -20.91 -12.94 28.21
CA MET A 227 -21.26 -13.03 29.63
C MET A 227 -21.24 -11.66 30.32
N ASP A 228 -20.24 -10.82 30.01
CA ASP A 228 -20.15 -9.46 30.59
C ASP A 228 -21.35 -8.61 30.18
N ILE A 229 -21.71 -8.64 28.89
CA ILE A 229 -22.89 -7.95 28.37
C ILE A 229 -24.18 -8.49 28.98
N MET A 230 -24.32 -9.81 29.15
CA MET A 230 -25.49 -10.39 29.80
C MET A 230 -25.63 -9.90 31.24
N ASN A 231 -24.53 -9.85 31.99
CA ASN A 231 -24.52 -9.35 33.36
C ASN A 231 -24.85 -7.85 33.41
N GLU A 232 -24.26 -7.05 32.52
CA GLU A 232 -24.48 -5.60 32.44
C GLU A 232 -25.94 -5.26 32.07
N MET A 233 -26.50 -5.98 31.09
CA MET A 233 -27.91 -5.81 30.69
C MET A 233 -28.90 -6.51 31.64
N GLY A 234 -28.42 -7.20 32.68
CA GLY A 234 -29.26 -7.94 33.63
C GLY A 234 -30.03 -9.11 33.02
N ILE A 235 -29.54 -9.67 31.91
CA ILE A 235 -30.15 -10.80 31.21
C ILE A 235 -29.87 -12.08 31.99
N LYS A 236 -30.95 -12.77 32.40
CA LYS A 236 -30.87 -14.06 33.10
C LYS A 236 -31.23 -15.18 32.15
N GLU A 237 -30.33 -16.15 31.99
CA GLU A 237 -30.58 -17.38 31.23
C GLU A 237 -30.71 -18.55 32.23
N GLU A 238 -31.94 -19.02 32.42
CA GLU A 238 -32.24 -20.11 33.35
C GLU A 238 -32.13 -21.49 32.68
N ARG A 239 -32.07 -21.55 31.35
CA ARG A 239 -31.99 -22.83 30.63
C ARG A 239 -30.57 -23.39 30.71
N ILE A 240 -30.48 -24.68 31.03
CA ILE A 240 -29.21 -25.40 31.02
C ILE A 240 -28.96 -25.94 29.59
N PRO A 241 -27.82 -25.65 28.96
CA PRO A 241 -27.50 -26.18 27.65
C PRO A 241 -27.43 -27.70 27.68
N LYS A 242 -28.16 -28.36 26.77
CA LYS A 242 -28.15 -29.82 26.65
C LYS A 242 -26.78 -30.29 26.17
N LYS A 243 -26.32 -31.44 26.67
CA LYS A 243 -25.06 -32.06 26.23
C LYS A 243 -25.13 -32.40 24.74
N THR A 244 -24.14 -31.98 23.98
CA THR A 244 -23.99 -32.29 22.55
C THR A 244 -22.73 -33.11 22.32
N TYR A 245 -22.77 -34.05 21.38
CA TYR A 245 -21.58 -34.78 20.95
C TYR A 245 -20.87 -34.01 19.84
N TRP A 246 -19.54 -33.95 19.92
CA TRP A 246 -18.68 -33.37 18.90
C TRP A 246 -17.80 -34.50 18.36
N TYR A 247 -17.92 -34.83 17.08
CA TYR A 247 -17.18 -35.90 16.40
C TYR A 247 -16.60 -35.39 15.08
#